data_AF-A0AAW2VNT1-F1
#
_entry.id   AF-A0AAW2VNT1-F1
#
_cell.length_a   1.000
_cell.length_b   1.000
_cell.length_c   1.000
_cell.angle_alpha   90.00
_cell.angle_beta   90.00
_cell.angle_gamma   90.00
#
_symmetry.space_group_name_H-M   'P 1'
#
loop_
_entity.id
_entity.type
_entity.pdbx_description
1 polymer ?
#
loop_
_entity_poly.entity_id
_entity_poly.type
_entity_poly.pdbx_seq_one_letter_code
_entity_poly.pdbx_strand_id
1 'polypeptide(L)'
;MAQNPERTIKEMTSLDLNQQPLCIEYPTLDVDFELKTGLIRLLPTFRGLAGEDPHKHLKEFHVVCSGMRPQGVTEEQVKLRAFPFSLGEKAKDWLYSLPSGSIVSWNELKKQFLENYFPASRTITIRKEISGIRQFFGENFYEYWGRFKHLVESCPHHQIADHLLIQYFYEGLTEANRSLVDAASGGALYENPYRSTQIDQNHGIQRPTIWE
;
A
#
# COMPACT_ATOMS: atom_id res chain seq x y z
N MET A 1 -38.28 -31.77 18.45
CA MET A 1 -36.90 -31.99 17.97
C MET A 1 -37.00 -32.20 16.47
N ALA A 2 -36.58 -31.24 15.65
CA ALA A 2 -36.62 -31.39 14.20
C ALA A 2 -35.42 -32.23 13.77
N GLN A 3 -35.67 -33.40 13.20
CA GLN A 3 -34.66 -34.24 12.55
C GLN A 3 -34.11 -33.50 11.33
N ASN A 4 -32.81 -33.26 11.31
CA ASN A 4 -32.12 -32.75 10.12
C ASN A 4 -32.02 -33.92 9.13
N PRO A 5 -32.62 -33.86 7.92
CA PRO A 5 -32.59 -34.98 7.00
C PRO A 5 -31.14 -35.26 6.57
N GLU A 6 -30.69 -36.49 6.80
CA GLU A 6 -29.38 -36.98 6.37
C GLU A 6 -29.29 -36.93 4.85
N ARG A 7 -28.46 -36.03 4.33
CA ARG A 7 -28.17 -35.92 2.88
C ARG A 7 -27.28 -37.08 2.45
N THR A 8 -27.61 -37.69 1.32
CA THR A 8 -26.82 -38.77 0.71
C THR A 8 -25.51 -38.21 0.12
N ILE A 9 -24.47 -39.05 0.02
CA ILE A 9 -23.17 -38.67 -0.58
C ILE A 9 -23.38 -38.10 -2.00
N LYS A 10 -24.33 -38.65 -2.76
CA LYS A 10 -24.69 -38.17 -4.11
C LYS A 10 -25.25 -36.74 -4.10
N GLU A 11 -26.04 -36.39 -3.09
CA GLU A 11 -26.56 -35.03 -2.89
C GLU A 11 -25.48 -34.07 -2.40
N MET A 12 -24.52 -34.53 -1.59
CA MET A 12 -23.34 -33.74 -1.18
C MET A 12 -22.40 -33.44 -2.36
N THR A 13 -22.37 -34.32 -3.37
CA THR A 13 -21.60 -34.15 -4.61
C THR A 13 -22.39 -33.49 -5.74
N SER A 14 -23.67 -33.16 -5.51
CA SER A 14 -24.42 -32.42 -6.51
C SER A 14 -23.77 -31.05 -6.67
N LEU A 15 -23.38 -30.71 -7.90
CA LEU A 15 -22.85 -29.40 -8.23
C LEU A 15 -23.97 -28.39 -7.94
N ASP A 16 -23.77 -27.54 -6.94
CA ASP A 16 -24.59 -26.35 -6.78
C ASP A 16 -24.31 -25.45 -7.98
N LEU A 17 -25.21 -25.48 -8.96
CA LEU A 17 -25.12 -24.66 -10.17
C LEU A 17 -25.55 -23.22 -9.90
N ASN A 18 -26.03 -22.89 -8.69
CA ASN A 18 -26.28 -21.51 -8.32
C ASN A 18 -24.93 -20.81 -8.17
N GLN A 19 -24.66 -19.85 -9.05
CA GLN A 19 -23.47 -19.02 -8.92
C GLN A 19 -23.52 -18.32 -7.57
N GLN A 20 -22.51 -18.60 -6.72
CA GLN A 20 -22.38 -17.91 -5.45
C GLN A 20 -22.30 -16.41 -5.72
N PRO A 21 -23.18 -15.59 -5.10
CA PRO A 21 -23.13 -14.15 -5.30
C PRO A 21 -21.75 -13.62 -4.89
N LEU A 22 -21.24 -12.66 -5.65
CA LEU A 22 -19.92 -12.07 -5.41
C LEU A 22 -19.85 -11.46 -4.00
N CYS A 23 -18.64 -11.38 -3.45
CA CYS A 23 -18.40 -10.75 -2.15
C CYS A 23 -18.73 -9.24 -2.14
N ILE A 24 -18.68 -8.59 -3.31
CA ILE A 24 -19.01 -7.18 -3.50
C ILE A 24 -20.50 -7.04 -3.80
N GLU A 25 -21.21 -6.31 -2.95
CA GLU A 25 -22.53 -5.79 -3.27
C GLU A 25 -22.40 -4.55 -4.13
N TYR A 26 -22.99 -4.60 -5.32
CA TYR A 26 -23.01 -3.45 -6.21
C TYR A 26 -24.26 -2.62 -5.94
N PRO A 27 -24.14 -1.35 -5.54
CA PRO A 27 -25.29 -0.47 -5.41
C PRO A 27 -26.04 -0.38 -6.74
N THR A 28 -27.38 -0.36 -6.65
CA THR A 28 -28.26 -0.12 -7.79
C THR A 28 -27.87 1.18 -8.48
N LEU A 29 -27.89 1.17 -9.80
CA LEU A 29 -27.58 2.34 -10.62
C LEU A 29 -28.86 2.83 -11.28
N ASP A 30 -29.05 4.14 -11.27
CA ASP A 30 -30.13 4.81 -12.01
C ASP A 30 -29.80 5.00 -13.49
N VAL A 31 -28.59 4.59 -13.91
CA VAL A 31 -28.06 4.72 -15.27
C VAL A 31 -27.40 3.43 -15.72
N ASP A 32 -27.49 3.12 -17.01
CA ASP A 32 -26.75 2.02 -17.61
C ASP A 32 -25.25 2.33 -17.57
N PHE A 33 -24.53 1.61 -16.71
CA PHE A 33 -23.09 1.70 -16.57
C PHE A 33 -22.44 0.38 -16.98
N GLU A 34 -21.54 0.47 -17.94
CA GLU A 34 -20.69 -0.64 -18.35
C GLU A 34 -19.21 -0.24 -18.20
N LEU A 35 -18.42 -1.18 -17.69
CA LEU A 35 -16.97 -1.06 -17.67
C LEU A 35 -16.42 -1.27 -19.08
N LYS A 36 -15.99 -0.19 -19.72
CA LYS A 36 -15.40 -0.24 -21.05
C LYS A 36 -14.14 -1.11 -21.05
N THR A 37 -14.02 -1.99 -22.04
CA THR A 37 -12.84 -2.86 -22.23
C THR A 37 -11.52 -2.08 -22.27
N GLY A 38 -11.53 -0.85 -22.80
CA GLY A 38 -10.37 0.04 -22.79
C GLY A 38 -9.88 0.39 -21.38
N LEU A 39 -10.81 0.60 -20.44
CA LEU A 39 -10.49 0.86 -19.03
C LEU A 39 -9.88 -0.38 -18.38
N ILE A 40 -10.48 -1.55 -18.59
CA ILE A 40 -10.01 -2.83 -18.02
C ILE A 40 -8.55 -3.10 -18.43
N ARG A 41 -8.19 -2.80 -19.68
CA ARG A 41 -6.81 -2.97 -20.18
C ARG A 41 -5.79 -2.01 -19.55
N LEU A 42 -6.23 -0.87 -19.02
CA LEU A 42 -5.37 0.13 -18.38
C LEU A 42 -5.20 -0.11 -16.88
N LEU A 43 -6.03 -0.96 -16.27
CA LEU A 43 -5.93 -1.24 -14.85
C LEU A 43 -4.58 -1.91 -14.54
N PRO A 44 -3.91 -1.52 -13.44
CA PRO A 44 -2.77 -2.27 -12.94
C PRO A 44 -3.22 -3.68 -12.57
N THR A 45 -2.29 -4.64 -12.61
CA THR A 45 -2.55 -6.02 -12.20
C THR A 45 -1.76 -6.32 -10.93
N PHE A 46 -2.46 -6.69 -9.86
CA PHE A 46 -1.88 -7.18 -8.62
C PHE A 46 -2.11 -8.69 -8.51
N ARG A 47 -1.04 -9.46 -8.40
CA ARG A 47 -1.11 -10.94 -8.40
C ARG A 47 -1.10 -11.55 -7.00
N GLY A 48 -0.73 -10.76 -6.00
CA GLY A 48 -0.56 -11.23 -4.61
C GLY A 48 0.78 -11.94 -4.41
N LEU A 49 1.83 -11.53 -5.12
CA LEU A 49 3.18 -12.08 -5.04
C LEU A 49 4.03 -11.38 -3.98
N ALA A 50 5.05 -12.08 -3.47
CA ALA A 50 6.04 -11.50 -2.57
C ALA A 50 6.82 -10.40 -3.30
N GLY A 51 6.78 -9.17 -2.76
CA GLY A 51 7.45 -8.00 -3.33
C GLY A 51 6.51 -7.03 -4.05
N GLU A 52 5.27 -7.42 -4.35
CA GLU A 52 4.26 -6.45 -4.79
C GLU A 52 3.85 -5.54 -3.62
N ASP A 53 3.62 -4.27 -3.91
CA ASP A 53 3.16 -3.29 -2.94
C ASP A 53 1.66 -3.01 -3.14
N PRO A 54 0.79 -3.43 -2.20
CA PRO A 54 -0.64 -3.20 -2.31
C PRO A 54 -1.01 -1.71 -2.23
N HIS A 55 -0.21 -0.85 -1.58
CA HIS A 55 -0.46 0.59 -1.55
C HIS A 55 -0.18 1.22 -2.91
N LYS A 56 0.95 0.85 -3.53
CA LYS A 56 1.26 1.27 -4.90
C LYS A 56 0.17 0.85 -5.88
N HIS A 57 -0.30 -0.39 -5.80
CA HIS A 57 -1.43 -0.88 -6.62
C HIS A 57 -2.67 -0.01 -6.46
N LEU A 58 -3.09 0.28 -5.21
CA LEU A 58 -4.25 1.13 -4.96
C LEU A 58 -4.09 2.55 -5.51
N LYS A 59 -2.88 3.13 -5.46
CA LYS A 59 -2.58 4.44 -6.05
C LYS A 59 -2.70 4.42 -7.57
N GLU A 60 -2.06 3.47 -8.24
CA GLU A 60 -2.12 3.32 -9.70
C GLU A 60 -3.56 3.04 -10.16
N PHE A 61 -4.27 2.16 -9.45
CA PHE A 61 -5.67 1.84 -9.69
C PHE A 61 -6.56 3.09 -9.58
N HIS A 62 -6.34 3.91 -8.56
CA HIS A 62 -7.09 5.14 -8.36
C HIS A 62 -6.88 6.12 -9.52
N VAL A 63 -5.64 6.33 -9.98
CA VAL A 63 -5.32 7.21 -11.11
C VAL A 63 -6.11 6.81 -12.36
N VAL A 64 -6.14 5.50 -12.67
CA VAL A 64 -6.88 4.97 -13.83
C VAL A 64 -8.39 5.17 -13.67
N CYS A 65 -8.94 4.89 -12.48
CA CYS A 65 -10.38 5.03 -12.22
C CYS A 65 -10.85 6.50 -12.22
N SER A 66 -10.03 7.44 -11.72
CA SER A 66 -10.41 8.86 -11.66
C SER A 66 -10.44 9.52 -13.03
N GLY A 67 -9.63 9.03 -13.98
CA GLY A 67 -9.61 9.54 -15.37
C GLY A 67 -10.85 9.20 -16.20
N MET A 68 -11.71 8.29 -15.72
CA MET A 68 -12.88 7.81 -16.47
C MET A 68 -14.10 7.69 -15.56
N ARG A 69 -14.73 8.82 -15.26
CA ARG A 69 -16.00 8.88 -14.52
C ARG A 69 -17.15 9.22 -15.47
N PRO A 70 -18.03 8.26 -15.82
CA PRO A 70 -19.26 8.56 -16.54
C PRO A 70 -20.17 9.48 -15.72
N GLN A 71 -20.94 10.31 -16.42
CA GLN A 71 -21.94 11.17 -15.79
C GLN A 71 -23.00 10.29 -15.08
N GLY A 72 -23.36 10.64 -13.85
CA GLY A 72 -24.34 9.89 -13.07
C GLY A 72 -23.78 8.69 -12.28
N VAL A 73 -22.49 8.37 -12.41
CA VAL A 73 -21.84 7.29 -11.65
C VAL A 73 -20.85 7.90 -10.64
N THR A 74 -20.91 7.41 -9.40
CA THR A 74 -19.96 7.79 -8.36
C THR A 74 -18.62 7.10 -8.58
N GLU A 75 -17.54 7.74 -8.13
CA GLU A 75 -16.20 7.15 -8.25
C GLU A 75 -16.10 5.79 -7.51
N GLU A 76 -16.78 5.68 -6.36
CA GLU A 76 -16.87 4.45 -5.59
C GLU A 76 -17.51 3.29 -6.39
N GLN A 77 -18.60 3.56 -7.10
CA GLN A 77 -19.27 2.56 -7.95
C GLN A 77 -18.37 2.07 -9.10
N VAL A 78 -17.57 2.97 -9.69
CA VAL A 78 -16.57 2.60 -10.71
C VAL A 78 -15.50 1.72 -10.09
N LYS A 79 -14.93 2.14 -8.96
CA LYS A 79 -13.84 1.42 -8.27
C LYS A 79 -14.28 0.03 -7.84
N LEU A 80 -15.45 -0.11 -7.20
CA LEU A 80 -15.98 -1.41 -6.77
C LEU A 80 -16.12 -2.40 -7.93
N ARG A 81 -16.64 -1.94 -9.09
CA ARG A 81 -16.81 -2.80 -10.27
C ARG A 81 -15.51 -3.05 -11.02
N ALA A 82 -14.56 -2.12 -11.00
CA ALA A 82 -13.28 -2.23 -11.70
C ALA A 82 -12.26 -3.10 -10.94
N PHE A 83 -12.30 -3.08 -9.60
CA PHE A 83 -11.29 -3.73 -8.76
C PHE A 83 -11.07 -5.22 -9.04
N PRO A 84 -12.11 -6.07 -9.25
CA PRO A 84 -11.90 -7.49 -9.59
C PRO A 84 -11.09 -7.73 -10.86
N PHE A 85 -11.08 -6.77 -11.79
CA PHE A 85 -10.29 -6.84 -13.02
C PHE A 85 -8.83 -6.41 -12.82
N SER A 86 -8.55 -5.70 -11.73
CA SER A 86 -7.19 -5.32 -11.33
C SER A 86 -6.44 -6.43 -10.59
N LEU A 87 -7.11 -7.54 -10.27
CA LEU A 87 -6.52 -8.67 -9.53
C LEU A 87 -6.24 -9.85 -10.45
N GLY A 88 -5.11 -10.51 -10.22
CA GLY A 88 -4.72 -11.76 -10.85
C GLY A 88 -4.39 -12.85 -9.82
N GLU A 89 -4.40 -14.10 -10.27
CA GLU A 89 -3.90 -15.26 -9.50
C GLU A 89 -4.37 -15.27 -8.04
N LYS A 90 -3.43 -15.29 -7.08
CA LYS A 90 -3.70 -15.40 -5.65
C LYS A 90 -4.57 -14.25 -5.13
N ALA A 91 -4.42 -13.05 -5.68
CA ALA A 91 -5.27 -11.91 -5.34
C ALA A 91 -6.71 -12.10 -5.78
N LYS A 92 -6.92 -12.72 -6.93
CA LYS A 92 -8.25 -13.02 -7.43
C LYS A 92 -8.90 -14.16 -6.64
N ASP A 93 -8.13 -15.19 -6.32
CA ASP A 93 -8.56 -16.30 -5.46
C ASP A 93 -8.99 -15.80 -4.08
N TRP A 94 -8.21 -14.88 -3.48
CA TRP A 94 -8.57 -14.23 -2.23
C TRP A 94 -9.92 -13.52 -2.32
N LEU A 95 -10.14 -12.69 -3.34
CA LEU A 95 -11.39 -11.95 -3.51
C LEU A 95 -12.60 -12.90 -3.60
N TYR A 96 -12.45 -14.03 -4.31
CA TYR A 96 -13.51 -15.04 -4.44
C TYR A 96 -13.70 -15.92 -3.21
N SER A 97 -12.71 -15.98 -2.31
CA SER A 97 -12.84 -16.70 -1.05
C SER A 97 -13.66 -15.95 0.01
N LEU A 98 -13.91 -14.64 -0.19
CA LEU A 98 -14.65 -13.82 0.76
C LEU A 98 -16.15 -14.15 0.79
N PRO A 99 -16.82 -14.02 1.95
CA PRO A 99 -18.26 -14.26 2.05
C PRO A 99 -19.05 -13.35 1.12
N SER A 100 -20.12 -13.89 0.53
CA SER A 100 -21.05 -13.13 -0.30
C SER A 100 -21.63 -11.94 0.46
N GLY A 101 -21.70 -10.78 -0.17
CA GLY A 101 -22.24 -9.56 0.42
C GLY A 101 -21.43 -8.95 1.57
N SER A 102 -20.20 -9.43 1.82
CA SER A 102 -19.36 -8.90 2.89
C SER A 102 -18.81 -7.49 2.62
N ILE A 103 -18.77 -7.06 1.36
CA ILE A 103 -18.20 -5.78 0.94
C ILE A 103 -19.28 -4.89 0.33
N VAL A 104 -19.66 -3.84 1.04
CA VAL A 104 -20.71 -2.88 0.64
C VAL A 104 -20.16 -1.50 0.26
N SER A 105 -18.86 -1.26 0.48
CA SER A 105 -18.22 0.02 0.18
C SER A 105 -16.78 -0.15 -0.29
N TRP A 106 -16.26 0.84 -1.01
CA TRP A 106 -14.87 0.90 -1.43
C TRP A 106 -13.90 0.95 -0.25
N ASN A 107 -14.30 1.60 0.84
CA ASN A 107 -13.46 1.66 2.04
C ASN A 107 -13.33 0.29 2.71
N GLU A 108 -14.40 -0.49 2.77
CA GLU A 108 -14.37 -1.86 3.30
C GLU A 108 -13.50 -2.78 2.42
N LEU A 109 -13.68 -2.70 1.09
CA LEU A 109 -12.86 -3.46 0.13
C LEU A 109 -11.36 -3.17 0.30
N LYS A 110 -10.98 -1.88 0.35
CA LYS A 110 -9.58 -1.46 0.59
C LYS A 110 -9.05 -1.99 1.91
N LYS A 111 -9.85 -1.91 2.97
CA LYS A 111 -9.46 -2.36 4.30
C LYS A 111 -9.13 -3.85 4.29
N GLN A 112 -10.04 -4.69 3.79
CA GLN A 112 -9.80 -6.13 3.72
C GLN A 112 -8.62 -6.49 2.80
N PHE A 113 -8.48 -5.80 1.68
CA PHE A 113 -7.35 -5.98 0.78
C PHE A 113 -6.01 -5.70 1.48
N LEU A 114 -5.92 -4.57 2.19
CA LEU A 114 -4.71 -4.19 2.93
C LEU A 114 -4.47 -5.09 4.13
N GLU A 115 -5.50 -5.52 4.86
CA GLU A 115 -5.34 -6.47 5.97
C GLU A 115 -4.78 -7.82 5.49
N ASN A 116 -5.17 -8.28 4.30
CA ASN A 116 -4.71 -9.53 3.72
C ASN A 116 -3.28 -9.44 3.12
N TYR A 117 -2.97 -8.37 2.38
CA TYR A 117 -1.70 -8.24 1.65
C TYR A 117 -0.66 -7.35 2.34
N PHE A 118 -1.06 -6.58 3.34
CA PHE A 118 -0.19 -5.74 4.17
C PHE A 118 -0.59 -5.83 5.66
N PRO A 119 -0.45 -7.02 6.28
CA PRO A 119 -0.90 -7.22 7.65
C PRO A 119 -0.11 -6.34 8.63
N ALA A 120 -0.71 -6.05 9.79
CA ALA A 120 -0.08 -5.25 10.84
C ALA A 120 1.29 -5.79 11.30
N SER A 121 1.51 -7.10 11.22
CA SER A 121 2.81 -7.72 11.48
C SER A 121 3.91 -7.18 10.54
N ARG A 122 3.58 -6.92 9.28
CA ARG A 122 4.50 -6.30 8.31
C ARG A 122 4.85 -4.87 8.71
N THR A 123 3.87 -4.08 9.16
CA THR A 123 4.12 -2.74 9.73
C THR A 123 5.09 -2.80 10.91
N ILE A 124 4.90 -3.76 11.82
CA ILE A 124 5.81 -3.96 12.96
C ILE A 124 7.22 -4.32 12.51
N THR A 125 7.36 -5.22 11.53
CA THR A 125 8.66 -5.60 10.97
C THR A 125 9.37 -4.40 10.34
N ILE A 126 8.69 -3.64 9.48
CA ILE A 126 9.27 -2.45 8.84
C ILE A 126 9.68 -1.42 9.89
N ARG A 127 8.89 -1.19 10.94
CA ARG A 127 9.28 -0.30 12.05
C ARG A 127 10.56 -0.77 12.76
N LYS A 128 10.72 -2.08 12.96
CA LYS A 128 11.95 -2.64 13.54
C LYS A 128 13.14 -2.48 12.60
N GLU A 129 12.93 -2.66 11.30
CA GLU A 129 13.97 -2.45 10.29
C GLU A 129 14.40 -0.98 10.21
N ILE A 130 13.44 -0.04 10.24
CA ILE A 130 13.72 1.41 10.25
C ILE A 130 14.51 1.78 11.51
N SER A 131 14.07 1.36 12.70
CA SER A 131 14.74 1.71 13.96
C SER A 131 16.09 1.01 14.16
N GLY A 132 16.26 -0.19 13.58
CA GLY A 132 17.48 -0.97 13.63
C GLY A 132 18.40 -0.79 12.43
N ILE A 133 18.11 0.15 11.52
CA ILE A 133 18.85 0.28 10.28
C ILE A 133 20.31 0.63 10.54
N ARG A 134 21.23 -0.08 9.89
CA ARG A 134 22.68 0.18 9.95
C ARG A 134 23.25 0.13 8.54
N GLN A 135 24.22 1.00 8.28
CA GLN A 135 24.99 0.98 7.05
C GLN A 135 25.85 -0.29 7.01
N PHE A 136 25.79 -1.01 5.91
CA PHE A 136 26.55 -2.25 5.75
C PHE A 136 28.02 -1.97 5.42
N PHE A 137 28.88 -2.95 5.68
CA PHE A 137 30.29 -2.87 5.28
C PHE A 137 30.40 -2.76 3.76
N GLY A 138 31.06 -1.71 3.27
CA GLY A 138 31.22 -1.44 1.83
C GLY A 138 30.01 -0.78 1.16
N GLU A 139 28.88 -0.61 1.85
CA GLU A 139 27.73 0.14 1.33
C GLU A 139 28.05 1.64 1.35
N ASN A 140 27.87 2.32 0.22
CA ASN A 140 28.09 3.76 0.16
C ASN A 140 26.90 4.54 0.75
N PHE A 141 27.06 5.85 0.94
CA PHE A 141 26.02 6.69 1.54
C PHE A 141 24.70 6.68 0.75
N TYR A 142 24.78 6.73 -0.59
CA TYR A 142 23.61 6.79 -1.46
C TYR A 142 22.82 5.48 -1.47
N GLU A 143 23.52 4.34 -1.45
CA GLU A 143 22.88 3.03 -1.32
C GLU A 143 22.16 2.90 0.02
N TYR A 144 22.83 3.28 1.11
CA TYR A 144 22.24 3.31 2.45
C TYR A 144 21.01 4.21 2.52
N TRP A 145 21.10 5.43 1.99
CA TRP A 145 19.99 6.37 1.90
C TRP A 145 18.83 5.81 1.07
N GLY A 146 19.13 5.18 -0.07
CA GLY A 146 18.12 4.53 -0.91
C GLY A 146 17.36 3.44 -0.15
N ARG A 147 18.08 2.61 0.61
CA ARG A 147 17.49 1.55 1.44
C ARG A 147 16.62 2.12 2.57
N PHE A 148 17.09 3.17 3.24
CA PHE A 148 16.30 3.85 4.27
C PHE A 148 15.00 4.44 3.70
N LYS A 149 15.09 5.18 2.60
CA LYS A 149 13.90 5.74 1.92
C LYS A 149 12.92 4.66 1.52
N HIS A 150 13.41 3.57 0.91
CA HIS A 150 12.57 2.46 0.52
C HIS A 150 11.80 1.85 1.69
N LEU A 151 12.44 1.70 2.87
CA LEU A 151 11.78 1.21 4.08
C LEU A 151 10.67 2.16 4.56
N VAL A 152 10.93 3.47 4.58
CA VAL A 152 9.95 4.49 4.99
C VAL A 152 8.77 4.53 4.01
N GLU A 153 9.03 4.54 2.71
CA GLU A 153 8.01 4.57 1.65
C GLU A 153 7.16 3.30 1.62
N SER A 154 7.74 2.15 1.95
CA SER A 154 7.04 0.85 1.99
C SER A 154 5.98 0.78 3.09
N CYS A 155 5.99 1.69 4.06
CA CYS A 155 4.99 1.74 5.13
C CYS A 155 4.61 3.20 5.48
N PRO A 156 3.77 3.87 4.69
CA PRO A 156 3.39 5.27 4.92
C PRO A 156 2.74 5.53 6.29
N HIS A 157 2.18 4.47 6.89
CA HIS A 157 1.53 4.49 8.20
C HIS A 157 2.44 3.94 9.32
N HIS A 158 3.76 4.10 9.18
CA HIS A 158 4.75 3.63 10.16
C HIS A 158 4.62 4.27 11.55
N GLN A 159 3.94 5.43 11.68
CA GLN A 159 3.71 6.16 12.95
C GLN A 159 5.00 6.50 13.72
N ILE A 160 6.12 6.57 13.02
CA ILE A 160 7.42 7.02 13.55
C ILE A 160 7.48 8.52 13.27
N ALA A 161 7.75 9.32 14.30
CA ALA A 161 7.87 10.76 14.15
C ALA A 161 9.13 11.13 13.33
N ASP A 162 9.08 12.21 12.55
CA ASP A 162 10.16 12.61 11.64
C ASP A 162 11.52 12.77 12.34
N HIS A 163 11.53 13.31 13.56
CA HIS A 163 12.77 13.44 14.34
C HIS A 163 13.40 12.08 14.68
N LEU A 164 12.59 11.04 14.92
CA LEU A 164 13.09 9.69 15.15
C LEU A 164 13.59 9.05 13.86
N LEU A 165 12.97 9.32 12.71
CA LEU A 165 13.47 8.87 11.41
C LEU A 165 14.88 9.41 11.15
N ILE A 166 15.08 10.72 11.37
CA ILE A 166 16.40 11.36 11.24
C ILE A 166 17.39 10.75 12.23
N GLN A 167 16.98 10.55 13.49
CA GLN A 167 17.82 9.94 14.50
C GLN A 167 18.27 8.53 14.11
N TYR A 168 17.34 7.65 13.71
CA TYR A 168 17.67 6.27 13.35
C TYR A 168 18.55 6.18 12.10
N PHE A 169 18.30 7.04 11.11
CA PHE A 169 19.16 7.16 9.93
C PHE A 169 20.58 7.59 10.32
N TYR A 170 20.72 8.64 11.12
CA TYR A 170 22.01 9.18 11.53
C TYR A 170 22.81 8.22 12.42
N GLU A 171 22.15 7.59 13.39
CA GLU A 171 22.75 6.56 14.26
C GLU A 171 23.19 5.32 13.47
N GLY A 172 22.56 5.06 12.33
CA GLY A 172 22.89 3.92 11.50
C GLY A 172 24.06 4.13 10.53
N LEU A 173 24.51 5.37 10.32
CA LEU A 173 25.67 5.67 9.48
C LEU A 173 26.98 5.16 10.08
N THR A 174 27.93 4.82 9.21
CA THR A 174 29.35 4.68 9.59
C THR A 174 29.92 5.99 10.11
N GLU A 175 30.97 5.92 10.94
CA GLU A 175 31.63 7.11 11.50
C GLU A 175 32.11 8.09 10.42
N ALA A 176 32.62 7.56 9.30
CA ALA A 176 33.07 8.36 8.17
C ALA A 176 31.92 9.17 7.54
N ASN A 177 30.80 8.52 7.24
CA ASN A 177 29.65 9.20 6.66
C ASN A 177 28.93 10.11 7.67
N ARG A 178 28.95 9.76 8.95
CA ARG A 178 28.44 10.62 10.01
C ARG A 178 29.22 11.93 10.10
N SER A 179 30.56 11.84 10.08
CA SER A 179 31.44 13.01 10.07
C SER A 179 31.22 13.89 8.84
N LEU A 180 30.98 13.27 7.67
CA LEU A 180 30.64 14.00 6.44
C LEU A 180 29.32 14.77 6.59
N VAL A 181 28.29 14.12 7.16
CA VAL A 181 26.99 14.74 7.41
C VAL A 181 27.10 15.88 8.41
N ASP A 182 27.86 15.73 9.50
CA ASP A 182 28.09 16.78 10.49
C ASP A 182 28.83 17.99 9.89
N ALA A 183 29.85 17.74 9.08
CA ALA A 183 30.60 18.78 8.38
C ALA A 183 29.69 19.56 7.41
N ALA A 184 28.84 18.85 6.65
CA ALA A 184 27.87 19.47 5.74
C ALA A 184 26.76 20.23 6.49
N SER A 185 26.44 19.81 7.71
CA SER A 185 25.40 20.41 8.56
C SER A 185 25.91 21.57 9.44
N GLY A 186 27.21 21.88 9.38
CA GLY A 186 27.83 22.95 10.16
C GLY A 186 27.95 22.65 11.66
N GLY A 187 28.02 21.38 12.03
CA GLY A 187 28.05 20.89 13.41
C GLY A 187 27.28 19.58 13.56
N ALA A 188 27.38 18.97 14.74
CA ALA A 188 26.74 17.68 14.94
C ALA A 188 25.21 17.79 14.93
N LEU A 189 24.53 16.92 14.18
CA LEU A 189 23.07 16.99 13.98
C LEU A 189 22.26 16.96 15.28
N TYR A 190 22.81 16.43 16.36
CA TYR A 190 22.16 16.36 17.68
C TYR A 190 22.21 17.67 18.48
N GLU A 191 23.01 18.67 18.08
CA GLU A 191 23.24 19.86 18.90
C GLU A 191 22.24 21.00 18.65
N ASN A 192 21.47 20.99 17.56
CA ASN A 192 20.52 22.09 17.31
C ASN A 192 19.34 21.72 16.37
N PRO A 193 18.17 21.31 16.92
CA PRO A 193 16.97 21.01 16.13
C PRO A 193 16.42 22.20 15.33
N TYR A 194 16.83 23.42 15.64
CA TYR A 194 16.34 24.65 15.00
C TYR A 194 17.27 25.18 13.89
N ARG A 195 18.50 24.67 13.75
CA ARG A 195 19.47 25.16 12.75
C ARG A 195 19.35 24.49 11.38
N SER A 196 18.57 23.41 11.29
CA SER A 196 18.15 22.79 10.03
C SER A 196 17.44 23.76 9.06
N THR A 197 16.97 24.91 9.56
CA THR A 197 16.30 25.95 8.76
C THR A 197 17.22 27.06 8.23
N GLN A 198 18.47 27.18 8.71
CA GLN A 198 19.38 28.29 8.33
C GLN A 198 20.41 27.93 7.26
N ILE A 199 20.60 26.65 6.95
CA ILE A 199 21.44 26.20 5.83
C ILE A 199 20.77 26.57 4.48
N ASP A 200 19.46 26.87 4.49
CA ASP A 200 18.61 27.18 3.33
C ASP A 200 18.86 28.57 2.69
N GLN A 201 19.68 29.45 3.29
CA GLN A 201 19.77 30.86 2.82
C GLN A 201 21.12 31.31 2.25
N ASN A 202 22.25 30.68 2.61
CA ASN A 202 23.58 31.26 2.28
C ASN A 202 24.36 30.57 1.16
N HIS A 203 23.94 29.42 0.67
CA HIS A 203 24.55 28.78 -0.49
C HIS A 203 23.48 28.18 -1.37
N GLY A 204 23.06 28.92 -2.40
CA GLY A 204 22.36 28.53 -3.65
C GLY A 204 21.87 27.10 -3.89
N ILE A 205 21.32 26.43 -2.88
CA ILE A 205 20.58 25.19 -2.96
C ILE A 205 19.15 25.61 -2.64
N GLN A 206 18.33 25.68 -3.67
CA GLN A 206 16.89 25.83 -3.46
C GLN A 206 16.42 24.70 -2.55
N ARG A 207 15.74 25.05 -1.44
CA ARG A 207 14.85 24.25 -0.57
C ARG A 207 15.21 22.77 -0.39
N PRO A 208 15.22 22.23 0.84
CA PRO A 208 15.33 20.78 1.01
C PRO A 208 14.07 20.08 0.47
N THR A 209 14.12 19.65 -0.79
CA THR A 209 13.35 18.52 -1.31
C THR A 209 13.91 17.26 -0.66
N ILE A 210 13.63 17.09 0.64
CA ILE A 210 13.78 15.80 1.32
C ILE A 210 12.55 14.92 1.05
N TRP A 211 11.51 15.47 0.41
CA TRP A 211 10.25 14.78 0.09
C TRP A 211 9.73 15.01 -1.34
N GLU A 212 10.58 15.39 -2.30
CA GLU A 212 10.26 15.30 -3.74
C GLU A 212 11.28 14.42 -4.47
#